data_AF-A0A7C0VSY7-F1
#
_entry.id   AF-A0A7C0VSY7-F1
#
_cell.length_a   1.000
_cell.length_b   1.000
_cell.length_c   1.000
_cell.angle_alpha   90.00
_cell.angle_beta   90.00
_cell.angle_gamma   90.00
#
_symmetry.space_group_name_H-M   'P 1'
#
loop_
_entity.id
_entity.type
_entity.pdbx_description
1 polymer ?
#
loop_
_entity_poly.entity_id
_entity_poly.type
_entity_poly.pdbx_seq_one_letter_code
_entity_poly.pdbx_strand_id
1 'polypeptide(L)' 'MKFLKSLLRTNSKYEKFENLTIAFIVFGTCLLSVGIGLSIFSPKGLSPTLAMAGAFIAFTSTVVLIFLWTVREVFE' A
#
# COMPACT_ATOMS: atom_id res chain seq x y z
N MET A 1 -5.31 -1.60 -16.26
CA MET A 1 -3.91 -2.05 -16.45
C MET A 1 -2.99 -1.03 -17.14
N LYS A 2 -3.48 -0.01 -17.88
CA LYS A 2 -2.65 1.07 -18.46
C LYS A 2 -1.97 1.98 -17.41
N PHE A 3 -2.57 2.18 -16.24
CA PHE A 3 -2.05 3.04 -15.17
C PHE A 3 -0.76 2.49 -14.53
N LEU A 4 -0.74 1.21 -14.17
CA LEU A 4 0.45 0.48 -13.69
C LEU A 4 1.58 0.45 -14.72
N LYS A 5 1.24 0.37 -16.01
CA LYS A 5 2.23 0.38 -17.11
C LYS A 5 2.85 1.77 -17.33
N SER A 6 2.17 2.84 -16.92
CA SER A 6 2.70 4.21 -16.91
C SER A 6 3.61 4.45 -15.70
N LEU A 7 3.24 3.94 -14.52
CA LEU A 7 4.03 4.03 -13.27
C LEU A 7 5.43 3.36 -13.39
N LEU A 8 5.55 2.31 -14.20
CA LEU A 8 6.81 1.60 -14.47
C LEU A 8 7.69 2.27 -15.55
N ARG A 9 7.18 3.29 -16.25
CA ARG A 9 7.85 3.95 -17.39
C ARG A 9 8.61 5.22 -17.01
N THR A 10 8.83 5.40 -15.72
CA THR A 10 9.61 6.49 -15.14
C THR A 10 11.12 6.17 -15.20
N ASN A 11 11.96 7.17 -15.47
CA ASN A 11 13.42 7.00 -15.57
C ASN A 11 14.17 7.11 -14.22
N SER A 12 13.60 7.79 -13.22
CA SER A 12 14.22 7.96 -11.89
C SER A 12 13.95 6.76 -10.98
N LYS A 13 14.99 6.29 -10.27
CA LYS A 13 14.85 5.21 -9.27
C LYS A 13 13.88 5.61 -8.14
N TYR A 14 13.85 6.88 -7.75
CA TYR A 14 12.99 7.39 -6.68
C TYR A 14 11.50 7.30 -7.02
N GLU A 15 11.11 7.82 -8.18
CA GLU A 15 9.72 7.75 -8.65
C GLU A 15 9.24 6.29 -8.80
N LYS A 16 10.12 5.34 -9.16
CA LYS A 16 9.75 3.91 -9.17
C LYS A 16 9.42 3.39 -7.77
N PHE A 17 10.18 3.77 -6.75
CA PHE A 17 9.95 3.38 -5.36
C PHE A 17 8.70 4.03 -4.79
N GLU A 18 8.46 5.30 -5.08
CA GLU A 18 7.24 6.00 -4.70
C GLU A 18 6.00 5.31 -5.28
N ASN A 19 6.03 5.06 -6.59
CA ASN A 19 4.96 4.38 -7.33
C ASN A 19 4.68 2.96 -6.81
N LEU A 20 5.73 2.21 -6.48
CA LEU A 20 5.61 0.88 -5.89
C LEU A 20 4.96 0.94 -4.50
N THR A 21 5.39 1.90 -3.68
CA THR A 21 4.85 2.11 -2.32
C THR A 21 3.38 2.47 -2.37
N ILE A 22 2.97 3.36 -3.29
CA ILE A 22 1.57 3.71 -3.52
C ILE A 22 0.76 2.47 -3.95
N ALA A 23 1.32 1.63 -4.83
CA ALA A 23 0.66 0.39 -5.23
C ALA A 23 0.44 -0.56 -4.04
N PHE A 24 1.40 -0.66 -3.12
CA PHE A 24 1.23 -1.44 -1.87
C PHE A 24 0.18 -0.83 -0.93
N ILE A 25 0.05 0.49 -0.84
CA ILE A 25 -1.02 1.14 -0.08
C ILE A 25 -2.39 0.75 -0.65
N VAL A 26 -2.55 0.83 -1.98
CA VAL A 26 -3.80 0.45 -2.66
C VAL A 26 -4.09 -1.04 -2.45
N PHE A 27 -3.07 -1.89 -2.55
CA PHE A 27 -3.24 -3.33 -2.33
C PHE A 27 -3.63 -3.65 -0.87
N GLY A 28 -2.95 -3.04 0.10
CA GLY A 28 -3.23 -3.22 1.53
C GLY A 28 -4.62 -2.72 1.91
N THR A 29 -5.06 -1.58 1.37
CA THR A 29 -6.42 -1.05 1.60
C THR A 29 -7.51 -1.91 0.96
N CYS A 30 -7.27 -2.48 -0.22
CA CYS A 30 -8.16 -3.48 -0.81
C CYS A 30 -8.27 -4.73 0.08
N LEU A 31 -7.16 -5.27 0.57
CA LEU A 31 -7.13 -6.41 1.49
C LEU A 31 -7.87 -6.10 2.80
N LEU A 32 -7.66 -4.89 3.35
CA LEU A 32 -8.35 -4.42 4.55
C LEU A 32 -9.86 -4.36 4.33
N SER A 33 -10.30 -3.76 3.22
CA SER A 33 -11.71 -3.66 2.86
C SER A 33 -12.37 -5.03 2.71
N VAL A 34 -11.70 -5.96 2.01
CA VAL A 34 -12.16 -7.34 1.88
C VAL A 34 -12.21 -8.04 3.24
N GLY A 35 -11.17 -7.94 4.06
CA GLY A 35 -11.12 -8.56 5.38
C GLY A 35 -12.22 -8.05 6.33
N ILE A 36 -12.49 -6.74 6.31
CA ILE A 36 -13.60 -6.16 7.07
C ILE A 36 -14.94 -6.65 6.53
N GLY A 37 -15.14 -6.62 5.21
CA GLY A 37 -16.37 -7.11 4.59
C GLY A 37 -16.64 -8.59 4.91
N LEU A 38 -15.59 -9.42 4.88
CA LEU A 38 -15.68 -10.83 5.24
C LEU A 38 -15.94 -11.05 6.74
N SER A 39 -15.52 -10.11 7.59
CA SER A 39 -15.74 -10.16 9.05
C SER A 39 -17.20 -9.94 9.43
N ILE A 40 -17.98 -9.26 8.58
CA ILE A 40 -19.43 -9.11 8.76
C ILE A 40 -20.13 -10.46 8.63
N PHE A 41 -19.72 -11.30 7.68
CA PHE A 41 -20.32 -12.61 7.44
C PHE A 41 -19.75 -13.69 8.37
N SER A 42 -18.46 -13.63 8.69
CA SER A 42 -17.80 -14.56 9.61
C SER A 42 -16.85 -13.78 10.54
N PRO A 43 -17.29 -13.45 11.76
CA PRO A 43 -16.52 -12.61 12.68
C PRO A 43 -15.36 -13.34 13.38
N LYS A 44 -15.12 -14.63 13.07
CA LYS A 44 -14.06 -15.44 13.70
C LYS A 44 -13.12 -16.03 12.66
N GLY A 45 -11.85 -16.16 13.03
CA GLY A 45 -10.84 -16.87 12.24
C GLY A 45 -10.10 -16.00 11.23
N LEU A 46 -10.25 -16.31 9.94
CA LEU A 46 -9.43 -15.73 8.87
C LEU A 46 -9.80 -14.28 8.51
N SER A 47 -11.07 -13.87 8.61
CA SER A 47 -11.48 -12.50 8.21
C SER A 47 -10.80 -11.39 9.01
N PRO A 48 -10.77 -11.44 10.36
CA PRO A 48 -10.08 -10.42 11.15
C PRO A 48 -8.57 -10.43 10.89
N THR A 49 -7.98 -11.61 10.72
CA THR A 49 -6.55 -11.77 10.43
C THR A 49 -6.19 -11.14 9.07
N LEU A 50 -7.04 -11.31 8.06
CA LEU A 50 -6.87 -10.73 6.74
C LEU A 50 -7.00 -9.20 6.78
N ALA A 51 -7.96 -8.68 7.57
CA ALA A 51 -8.10 -7.25 7.80
C ALA A 51 -6.85 -6.66 8.48
N MET A 52 -6.34 -7.32 9.53
CA MET A 52 -5.13 -6.89 10.24
C MET A 52 -3.90 -6.89 9.31
N ALA A 53 -3.75 -7.92 8.47
CA ALA A 53 -2.67 -7.98 7.49
C ALA A 53 -2.77 -6.84 6.45
N GLY A 54 -3.97 -6.58 5.92
CA GLY A 54 -4.21 -5.46 5.01
C GLY A 54 -3.88 -4.10 5.62
N ALA A 55 -4.33 -3.86 6.86
CA ALA A 55 -4.02 -2.64 7.61
C ALA A 55 -2.51 -2.48 7.83
N PHE A 56 -1.81 -3.55 8.20
CA PHE A 56 -0.37 -3.52 8.43
C PHE A 56 0.42 -3.18 7.15
N ILE A 57 0.06 -3.77 6.01
CA ILE A 57 0.69 -3.47 4.71
C ILE A 57 0.45 -2.01 4.32
N ALA A 58 -0.79 -1.52 4.46
CA ALA A 58 -1.12 -0.14 4.13
C ALA A 58 -0.38 0.86 5.04
N PHE A 59 -0.33 0.58 6.34
CA PHE A 59 0.35 1.43 7.32
C PHE A 59 1.85 1.48 7.07
N THR A 60 2.52 0.33 6.96
CA THR A 60 3.97 0.27 6.71
C THR A 60 4.35 0.95 5.39
N SER A 61 3.56 0.75 4.34
CA SER A 61 3.78 1.43 3.06
C SER A 61 3.61 2.94 3.19
N THR A 62 2.61 3.41 3.94
CA THR A 62 2.43 4.85 4.19
C THR A 62 3.60 5.46 4.94
N VAL A 63 4.12 4.76 5.97
CA VAL A 63 5.31 5.20 6.71
C VAL A 63 6.53 5.30 5.78
N VAL A 64 6.77 4.28 4.96
CA VAL A 64 7.87 4.30 3.97
C VAL A 64 7.71 5.45 2.98
N LEU A 65 6.48 5.74 2.52
CA LEU A 65 6.21 6.86 1.62
C LEU A 65 6.57 8.21 2.26
N ILE A 66 6.17 8.41 3.52
CA ILE A 66 6.48 9.63 4.28
C ILE A 66 7.99 9.80 4.44
N PHE A 67 8.72 8.72 4.77
CA PHE A 67 10.18 8.76 4.84
C PHE A 67 10.81 9.09 3.49
N LEU A 68 10.30 8.50 2.40
CA LEU A 68 10.82 8.74 1.06
C LEU A 68 10.63 10.20 0.63
N TRP A 69 9.46 10.80 0.92
CA TRP A 69 9.23 12.23 0.72
C TRP A 69 10.10 13.11 1.64
N THR A 70 10.26 12.75 2.91
CA THR A 70 11.08 13.52 3.85
C THR A 70 12.55 13.55 3.42
N VAL A 71 13.10 12.40 3.03
CA VAL A 71 14.48 12.31 2.52
C VAL A 71 14.61 13.12 1.23
N ARG A 72 13.62 13.05 0.33
CA ARG A 72 13.64 13.86 -0.88
C ARG A 72 13.70 15.35 -0.56
N GLU A 73 12.82 15.86 0.30
CA GLU A 73 12.76 17.28 0.65
C GLU A 73 14.01 17.79 1.39
N VAL A 74 14.70 16.92 2.13
CA VAL A 74 15.89 17.30 2.92
C VAL A 74 17.17 17.28 2.08
N PHE A 75 17.25 16.41 1.07
CA PHE A 75 18.48 16.19 0.29
C PHE A 75 18.43 16.77 -1.15
N GLU A 76 17.26 17.20 -1.63
CA GLU A 76 17.03 17.85 -2.93
C GLU A 76 16.71 19.34 -2.73
#